data_AF-A0A2S9QJH2-F1
#
_entry.id   AF-A0A2S9QJH2-F1
#
_cell.length_a   1.000
_cell.length_b   1.000
_cell.length_c   1.000
_cell.angle_alpha   90.00
_cell.angle_beta   90.00
_cell.angle_gamma   90.00
#
_symmetry.space_group_name_H-M   'P 1'
#
loop_
_entity.id
_entity.type
_entity.pdbx_description
1 polymer ?
#
loop_
_entity_poly.entity_id
_entity_poly.type
_entity_poly.pdbx_seq_one_letter_code
_entity_poly.pdbx_strand_id
1 'polypeptide(L)'
;MISARLQSGLARGVGIACLSLAVAVIGAGSGGALAAGQAAGIPAWLMPYVGEGPGQIALPVLQRARALYIQKASQGIVSNPCYFAMDATRPNDPGSSGGRFYIICESQHSFRAISAGHGGGRNLRGVADFANGRRCARHFGNAQDSELTTGGSYVTAETKTSFKGYYRVAANQDAAFLRSFVQFDGIGETANARQRAIGGHAAVALKGVCLRKAPSSPYANQDGYVPFGKLVDYAGGRSNGCTSWSLGDVRQILSMVKDDPTTLYLYPEAADVGNVARAVAAGQSPARVGLYWNASCLKEIGAPKYWSRQTLEPVLAQYKLDHPAPPPRPTPICEGSE
;
A
#
# COMPACT_ATOMS: atom_id res chain seq x y z
N MET A 1 51.91 -2.71 74.66
CA MET A 1 52.07 -4.10 74.19
C MET A 1 52.86 -4.05 72.89
N ILE A 2 54.17 -4.23 72.98
CA ILE A 2 54.94 -5.40 72.50
C ILE A 2 55.31 -5.29 71.00
N SER A 3 56.62 -5.18 70.79
CA SER A 3 57.49 -5.70 69.71
C SER A 3 57.08 -5.52 68.24
N ALA A 4 57.83 -4.82 67.40
CA ALA A 4 59.21 -5.04 66.92
C ALA A 4 59.30 -5.83 65.59
N ARG A 5 60.32 -5.42 64.81
CA ARG A 5 61.01 -6.02 63.64
C ARG A 5 60.64 -5.39 62.30
N LEU A 6 61.55 -4.68 61.62
CA LEU A 6 62.83 -5.03 60.97
C LEU A 6 62.68 -5.74 59.63
N GLN A 7 63.53 -5.27 58.70
CA GLN A 7 64.04 -5.92 57.49
C GLN A 7 63.10 -5.95 56.28
N SER A 8 63.55 -5.86 55.02
CA SER A 8 64.78 -5.46 54.31
C SER A 8 64.53 -5.91 52.86
N GLY A 9 65.09 -5.25 51.84
CA GLY A 9 65.21 -5.92 50.53
C GLY A 9 65.24 -5.03 49.30
N LEU A 10 66.43 -4.50 48.99
CA LEU A 10 66.83 -4.06 47.65
C LEU A 10 67.42 -5.25 46.88
N ALA A 11 67.01 -5.46 45.62
CA ALA A 11 67.83 -5.97 44.49
C ALA A 11 66.91 -6.13 43.25
N ARG A 12 67.09 -5.35 42.18
CA ARG A 12 68.00 -5.54 41.02
C ARG A 12 67.60 -6.68 40.05
N GLY A 13 67.27 -6.28 38.83
CA GLY A 13 67.30 -7.05 37.57
C GLY A 13 66.89 -6.12 36.43
N VAL A 14 67.81 -5.49 35.69
CA VAL A 14 68.52 -5.96 34.48
C VAL A 14 67.62 -6.65 33.44
N GLY A 15 67.37 -5.93 32.35
CA GLY A 15 67.39 -6.44 30.99
C GLY A 15 66.09 -7.00 30.42
N ILE A 16 65.56 -6.34 29.38
CA ILE A 16 65.53 -6.84 27.98
C ILE A 16 64.63 -5.89 27.18
N ALA A 17 65.23 -5.24 26.19
CA ALA A 17 64.54 -4.49 25.16
C ALA A 17 63.91 -5.48 24.17
N CYS A 18 62.59 -5.45 24.02
CA CYS A 18 61.88 -6.10 22.92
C CYS A 18 61.21 -5.03 22.05
N LEU A 19 61.86 -4.74 20.92
CA LEU A 19 61.21 -4.11 19.77
C LEU A 19 60.01 -4.97 19.37
N SER A 20 58.80 -4.40 19.45
CA SER A 20 57.58 -5.02 18.93
C SER A 20 57.10 -4.20 17.74
N LEU A 21 57.30 -4.78 16.56
CA LEU A 21 56.85 -4.26 15.27
C LEU A 21 55.32 -4.45 15.19
N ALA A 22 54.55 -3.37 15.39
CA ALA A 22 53.10 -3.42 15.19
C ALA A 22 52.79 -3.27 13.69
N VAL A 23 52.47 -4.39 13.05
CA VAL A 23 51.96 -4.47 11.68
C VAL A 23 50.56 -3.83 11.64
N ALA A 24 50.42 -2.75 10.86
CA ALA A 24 49.12 -2.19 10.53
C ALA A 24 48.40 -3.13 9.55
N VAL A 25 47.44 -3.91 10.05
CA VAL A 25 46.49 -4.66 9.21
C VAL A 25 45.45 -3.68 8.71
N ILE A 26 45.58 -3.25 7.45
CA ILE A 26 44.52 -2.59 6.70
C ILE A 26 43.47 -3.66 6.42
N GLY A 27 42.47 -3.76 7.29
CA GLY A 27 41.28 -4.55 7.05
C GLY A 27 40.51 -3.94 5.89
N ALA A 28 40.61 -4.54 4.70
CA ALA A 28 39.70 -4.28 3.60
C ALA A 28 38.28 -4.59 4.07
N GLY A 29 37.45 -3.56 4.16
CA GLY A 29 36.06 -3.68 4.56
C GLY A 29 35.28 -4.52 3.55
N SER A 30 35.02 -5.78 3.89
CA SER A 30 34.07 -6.66 3.21
C SER A 30 32.63 -6.22 3.50
N GLY A 31 32.25 -5.03 3.04
CA GLY A 31 30.89 -4.48 3.14
C GLY A 31 29.97 -4.80 1.95
N GLY A 32 30.51 -5.35 0.86
CA GLY A 32 29.77 -5.50 -0.41
C GLY A 32 28.98 -6.80 -0.61
N ALA A 33 29.25 -7.85 0.18
CA ALA A 33 28.72 -9.19 -0.11
C ALA A 33 27.25 -9.38 0.29
N LEU A 34 26.73 -8.61 1.25
CA LEU A 34 25.35 -8.76 1.72
C LEU A 34 24.31 -8.12 0.78
N ALA A 35 24.68 -7.09 0.02
CA ALA A 35 23.79 -6.45 -0.96
C ALA A 35 23.72 -7.25 -2.29
N ALA A 36 24.81 -7.90 -2.70
CA ALA A 36 24.88 -8.66 -3.95
C ALA A 36 24.02 -9.93 -3.96
N GLY A 37 23.86 -10.60 -2.81
CA GLY A 37 23.02 -11.80 -2.69
C GLY A 37 21.51 -11.51 -2.69
N GLN A 38 21.10 -10.29 -2.32
CA GLN A 38 19.69 -9.89 -2.24
C GLN A 38 19.15 -9.41 -3.60
N ALA A 39 20.00 -8.95 -4.52
CA ALA A 39 19.61 -8.58 -5.88
C ALA A 39 19.69 -9.74 -6.91
N ALA A 40 20.07 -10.95 -6.45
CA ALA A 40 20.23 -12.10 -7.33
C ALA A 40 18.94 -12.39 -8.09
N GLY A 41 19.03 -12.39 -9.43
CA GLY A 41 17.91 -12.68 -10.33
C GLY A 41 17.06 -11.47 -10.75
N ILE A 42 17.39 -10.24 -10.33
CA ILE A 42 16.76 -9.02 -10.88
C ILE A 42 17.44 -8.67 -12.21
N PRO A 43 16.69 -8.48 -13.31
CA PRO A 43 17.26 -8.07 -14.59
C PRO A 43 18.03 -6.74 -14.49
N ALA A 44 19.17 -6.64 -15.18
CA ALA A 44 20.03 -5.46 -15.13
C ALA A 44 19.31 -4.16 -15.53
N TRP A 45 18.37 -4.23 -16.49
CA TRP A 45 17.57 -3.07 -16.93
C TRP A 45 16.64 -2.54 -15.83
N LEU A 46 16.25 -3.39 -14.87
CA LEU A 46 15.32 -3.04 -13.79
C LEU A 46 16.04 -2.45 -12.57
N MET A 47 17.35 -2.73 -12.42
CA MET A 47 18.17 -2.25 -11.29
C MET A 47 18.12 -0.74 -11.04
N PRO A 48 18.10 0.15 -12.06
CA PRO A 48 17.98 1.60 -11.83
C PRO A 48 16.69 2.02 -11.11
N TYR A 49 15.64 1.20 -11.21
CA TYR A 49 14.35 1.43 -10.55
C TYR A 49 14.25 0.80 -9.16
N VAL A 50 15.28 0.07 -8.71
CA VAL A 50 15.27 -0.57 -7.38
C VAL A 50 15.83 0.42 -6.35
N GLY A 51 15.01 0.76 -5.37
CA GLY A 51 15.39 1.69 -4.31
C GLY A 51 14.20 2.32 -3.58
N GLU A 52 14.52 3.19 -2.64
CA GLU A 52 13.53 3.89 -1.81
C GLU A 52 13.19 5.29 -2.31
N GLY A 53 13.84 5.76 -3.37
CA GLY A 53 13.66 7.09 -3.94
C GLY A 53 12.35 7.25 -4.74
N PRO A 54 12.08 8.48 -5.21
CA PRO A 54 10.97 8.74 -6.12
C PRO A 54 11.11 7.93 -7.41
N GLY A 55 10.04 7.27 -7.84
CA GLY A 55 10.01 6.48 -9.07
C GLY A 55 10.66 5.12 -8.92
N GLN A 56 11.10 4.75 -7.71
CA GLN A 56 11.75 3.48 -7.44
C GLN A 56 10.86 2.55 -6.61
N ILE A 57 11.03 1.25 -6.81
CA ILE A 57 10.40 0.19 -6.02
C ILE A 57 11.38 -0.35 -4.99
N ALA A 58 10.94 -0.47 -3.73
CA ALA A 58 11.78 -1.04 -2.69
C ALA A 58 12.02 -2.53 -2.96
N LEU A 59 13.24 -3.00 -2.67
CA LEU A 59 13.66 -4.36 -2.99
C LEU A 59 12.71 -5.46 -2.46
N PRO A 60 12.25 -5.42 -1.18
CA PRO A 60 11.32 -6.44 -0.68
C PRO A 60 9.99 -6.47 -1.44
N VAL A 61 9.52 -5.30 -1.90
CA VAL A 61 8.27 -5.18 -2.65
C VAL A 61 8.43 -5.78 -4.06
N LEU A 62 9.54 -5.46 -4.74
CA LEU A 62 9.83 -6.01 -6.06
C LEU A 62 9.99 -7.53 -6.02
N GLN A 63 10.78 -8.04 -5.08
CA GLN A 63 11.05 -9.48 -4.97
C GLN A 63 9.76 -10.29 -4.78
N ARG A 64 8.87 -9.84 -3.89
CA ARG A 64 7.62 -10.56 -3.61
C ARG A 64 6.62 -10.44 -4.76
N ALA A 65 6.52 -9.28 -5.41
CA ALA A 65 5.72 -9.12 -6.61
C ALA A 65 6.19 -10.03 -7.75
N ARG A 66 7.49 -10.06 -8.00
CA ARG A 66 8.12 -10.89 -9.02
C ARG A 66 7.98 -12.39 -8.72
N ALA A 67 8.19 -12.79 -7.47
CA ALA A 67 8.01 -14.17 -7.05
C ALA A 67 6.55 -14.64 -7.25
N LEU A 68 5.59 -13.80 -6.87
CA LEU A 68 4.16 -14.06 -7.11
C LEU A 68 3.87 -14.21 -8.60
N TYR A 69 4.37 -13.30 -9.44
CA TYR A 69 4.18 -13.36 -10.89
C TYR A 69 4.76 -14.65 -11.49
N ILE A 70 6.03 -14.95 -11.22
CA ILE A 70 6.70 -16.16 -11.74
C ILE A 70 5.94 -17.43 -11.31
N GLN A 71 5.52 -17.49 -10.05
CA GLN A 71 4.73 -18.61 -9.52
C GLN A 71 3.39 -18.75 -10.25
N LYS A 72 2.67 -17.65 -10.50
CA LYS A 72 1.35 -17.70 -11.13
C LYS A 72 1.42 -17.94 -12.64
N ALA A 73 2.46 -17.43 -13.28
CA ALA A 73 2.74 -17.71 -14.69
C ALA A 73 3.10 -19.19 -14.88
N SER A 74 3.95 -19.78 -14.03
CA SER A 74 4.30 -21.20 -14.13
C SER A 74 3.12 -22.14 -13.84
N GLN A 75 2.13 -21.67 -13.08
CA GLN A 75 0.86 -22.36 -12.84
C GLN A 75 -0.16 -22.19 -13.98
N GLY A 76 0.13 -21.38 -15.00
CA GLY A 76 -0.81 -21.05 -16.07
C GLY A 76 -2.01 -20.20 -15.61
N ILE A 77 -1.95 -19.59 -14.43
CA ILE A 77 -3.03 -18.74 -13.88
C ILE A 77 -3.02 -17.36 -14.52
N VAL A 78 -1.84 -16.86 -14.93
CA VAL A 78 -1.68 -15.59 -15.63
C VAL A 78 -0.78 -15.77 -16.84
N SER A 79 -1.11 -15.08 -17.93
CA SER A 79 -0.31 -15.00 -19.16
C SER A 79 0.18 -13.58 -19.46
N ASN A 80 -0.38 -12.59 -18.76
CA ASN A 80 -0.07 -11.18 -18.97
C ASN A 80 1.44 -10.93 -18.87
N PRO A 81 2.06 -10.20 -19.82
CA PRO A 81 3.50 -9.93 -19.81
C PRO A 81 3.95 -8.96 -18.71
N CYS A 82 2.99 -8.32 -18.04
CA CYS A 82 3.21 -7.35 -16.99
C CYS A 82 2.66 -7.85 -15.67
N TYR A 83 3.26 -7.49 -14.55
CA TYR A 83 2.73 -7.70 -13.21
C TYR A 83 2.76 -6.40 -12.40
N PHE A 84 1.95 -6.37 -11.36
CA PHE A 84 1.77 -5.17 -10.54
C PHE A 84 2.30 -5.35 -9.13
N ALA A 85 2.73 -4.24 -8.55
CA ALA A 85 3.07 -4.13 -7.14
C ALA A 85 2.52 -2.82 -6.58
N MET A 86 2.28 -2.76 -5.28
CA MET A 86 2.05 -1.48 -4.60
C MET A 86 2.63 -1.50 -3.20
N ASP A 87 3.21 -0.37 -2.82
CA ASP A 87 3.81 -0.13 -1.53
C ASP A 87 2.96 0.86 -0.74
N ALA A 88 2.06 0.33 0.09
CA ALA A 88 1.17 1.15 0.91
C ALA A 88 1.89 1.84 2.09
N THR A 89 3.17 1.53 2.33
CA THR A 89 3.97 2.23 3.35
C THR A 89 4.48 3.58 2.87
N ARG A 90 4.51 3.83 1.55
CA ARG A 90 4.95 5.10 0.96
C ARG A 90 3.89 6.20 1.03
N PRO A 91 4.34 7.47 1.06
CA PRO A 91 3.45 8.63 0.98
C PRO A 91 2.54 8.57 -0.22
N ASN A 92 1.29 8.98 -0.01
CA ASN A 92 0.34 9.29 -1.06
C ASN A 92 0.40 10.80 -1.35
N ASP A 93 1.02 11.22 -2.44
CA ASP A 93 1.00 12.61 -2.88
C ASP A 93 0.48 12.70 -4.34
N PRO A 94 -0.66 13.37 -4.59
CA PRO A 94 -1.16 13.60 -5.93
C PRO A 94 -0.35 14.73 -6.56
N GLY A 95 0.78 14.40 -7.21
CA GLY A 95 1.47 15.41 -8.03
C GLY A 95 2.90 15.13 -8.47
N SER A 96 3.75 14.49 -7.67
CA SER A 96 5.17 14.38 -8.05
C SER A 96 6.08 13.43 -7.24
N SER A 97 5.59 12.70 -6.24
CA SER A 97 6.50 12.03 -5.27
C SER A 97 7.05 10.66 -5.72
N GLY A 98 6.89 10.28 -6.99
CA GLY A 98 7.51 9.07 -7.51
C GLY A 98 6.70 7.78 -7.38
N GLY A 99 5.38 7.90 -7.21
CA GLY A 99 4.45 6.78 -7.26
C GLY A 99 4.62 5.75 -6.13
N ARG A 100 3.60 4.92 -5.95
CA ARG A 100 3.67 3.77 -5.03
C ARG A 100 2.97 2.53 -5.56
N PHE A 101 2.41 2.61 -6.76
CA PHE A 101 1.94 1.48 -7.53
C PHE A 101 2.83 1.34 -8.75
N TYR A 102 3.25 0.13 -9.03
CA TYR A 102 4.27 -0.19 -10.01
C TYR A 102 3.69 -1.15 -11.03
N ILE A 103 3.93 -0.83 -12.30
CA ILE A 103 3.62 -1.67 -13.45
C ILE A 103 4.96 -2.11 -14.02
N ILE A 104 5.20 -3.42 -14.05
CA ILE A 104 6.49 -4.00 -14.42
C ILE A 104 6.26 -5.03 -15.51
N CYS A 105 6.86 -4.83 -16.69
CA CYS A 105 6.76 -5.76 -17.82
C CYS A 105 8.18 -6.21 -18.20
N GLU A 106 8.63 -7.34 -17.66
CA GLU A 106 10.02 -7.80 -17.82
C GLU A 106 10.39 -8.12 -19.26
N SER A 107 9.49 -8.71 -20.04
CA SER A 107 9.75 -9.00 -21.47
C SER A 107 9.81 -7.74 -22.35
N GLN A 108 9.27 -6.63 -21.88
CA GLN A 108 9.22 -5.35 -22.61
C GLN A 108 10.24 -4.33 -22.09
N HIS A 109 11.01 -4.69 -21.07
CA HIS A 109 11.92 -3.79 -20.36
C HIS A 109 11.25 -2.48 -19.92
N SER A 110 9.99 -2.56 -19.48
CA SER A 110 9.21 -1.39 -19.09
C SER A 110 8.86 -1.40 -17.61
N PHE A 111 9.02 -0.23 -17.00
CA PHE A 111 8.74 0.04 -15.60
C PHE A 111 8.01 1.37 -15.50
N ARG A 112 6.90 1.40 -14.76
CA ARG A 112 6.17 2.64 -14.46
C ARG A 112 5.79 2.68 -12.99
N ALA A 113 6.14 3.77 -12.32
CA ALA A 113 5.62 4.12 -11.01
C ALA A 113 4.50 5.16 -11.16
N ILE A 114 3.34 4.88 -10.59
CA ILE A 114 2.16 5.74 -10.64
C ILE A 114 1.59 5.97 -9.24
N SER A 115 0.73 6.98 -9.11
CA SER A 115 0.03 7.29 -7.87
C SER A 115 -1.07 6.27 -7.60
N ALA A 116 -1.26 5.93 -6.33
CA ALA A 116 -2.37 5.08 -5.90
C ALA A 116 -2.85 5.49 -4.51
N GLY A 117 -4.15 5.42 -4.23
CA GLY A 117 -4.73 5.56 -2.89
C GLY A 117 -4.63 4.29 -2.05
N HIS A 118 -4.94 4.38 -0.76
CA HIS A 118 -4.99 3.26 0.18
C HIS A 118 -6.28 3.29 1.01
N GLY A 119 -6.51 2.23 1.79
CA GLY A 119 -7.65 2.09 2.67
C GLY A 119 -7.67 3.12 3.80
N GLY A 120 -8.76 3.86 3.90
CA GLY A 120 -8.92 4.97 4.82
C GLY A 120 -9.13 4.57 6.28
N GLY A 121 -9.54 3.34 6.55
CA GLY A 121 -9.92 2.93 7.89
C GLY A 121 -11.13 3.71 8.42
N ARG A 122 -11.50 3.47 9.68
CA ARG A 122 -12.65 4.12 10.32
C ARG A 122 -12.31 4.56 11.74
N ASN A 123 -13.00 5.59 12.18
CA ASN A 123 -13.05 5.96 13.59
C ASN A 123 -14.42 5.56 14.13
N LEU A 124 -14.42 4.57 15.03
CA LEU A 124 -15.59 4.13 15.78
C LEU A 124 -15.60 4.90 17.10
N ARG A 125 -16.42 5.96 17.17
CA ARG A 125 -16.42 6.90 18.30
C ARG A 125 -16.63 6.16 19.62
N GLY A 126 -15.74 6.39 20.58
CA GLY A 126 -15.79 5.76 21.91
C GLY A 126 -15.35 4.29 21.96
N VAL A 127 -14.95 3.68 20.84
CA VAL A 127 -14.59 2.25 20.79
C VAL A 127 -13.16 2.04 20.27
N ALA A 128 -12.88 2.47 19.04
CA ALA A 128 -11.57 2.29 18.43
C ALA A 128 -11.36 3.28 17.28
N ASP A 129 -10.18 3.89 17.21
CA ASP A 129 -9.74 4.65 16.05
C ASP A 129 -8.69 3.88 15.27
N PHE A 130 -9.04 3.54 14.04
CA PHE A 130 -8.15 2.94 13.05
C PHE A 130 -8.22 3.69 11.72
N ALA A 131 -8.61 4.97 11.75
CA ALA A 131 -8.56 5.81 10.56
C ALA A 131 -7.10 6.12 10.17
N ASN A 132 -6.82 6.03 8.88
CA ASN A 132 -5.54 6.41 8.30
C ASN A 132 -5.53 7.88 7.89
N GLY A 133 -4.36 8.50 7.89
CA GLY A 133 -4.15 9.80 7.27
C GLY A 133 -4.29 9.73 5.75
N ARG A 134 -4.32 10.87 5.06
CA ARG A 134 -4.34 10.88 3.58
C ARG A 134 -3.01 10.45 2.99
N ARG A 135 -1.91 10.87 3.62
CA ARG A 135 -0.53 10.72 3.14
C ARG A 135 0.03 9.35 3.52
N CYS A 136 0.12 9.06 4.82
CA CYS A 136 0.70 7.83 5.34
C CYS A 136 -0.34 6.94 6.02
N ALA A 137 -0.26 5.63 5.77
CA ALA A 137 -1.11 4.63 6.39
C ALA A 137 -0.45 4.07 7.65
N ARG A 138 -1.17 4.13 8.77
CA ARG A 138 -0.77 3.55 10.06
C ARG A 138 -1.39 2.18 10.26
N HIS A 139 -2.64 2.05 9.87
CA HIS A 139 -3.50 0.91 10.13
C HIS A 139 -3.66 0.06 8.87
N PHE A 140 -3.50 -1.24 9.04
CA PHE A 140 -3.68 -2.27 8.04
C PHE A 140 -4.56 -3.35 8.63
N GLY A 141 -5.24 -4.13 7.80
CA GLY A 141 -6.10 -5.18 8.32
C GLY A 141 -6.93 -5.86 7.26
N ASN A 142 -7.43 -7.03 7.58
CA ASN A 142 -8.25 -7.85 6.69
C ASN A 142 -9.69 -8.04 7.20
N ALA A 143 -10.11 -7.31 8.23
CA ALA A 143 -11.48 -7.36 8.71
C ALA A 143 -12.47 -6.79 7.67
N GLN A 144 -13.61 -7.44 7.51
CA GLN A 144 -14.74 -6.88 6.75
C GLN A 144 -15.21 -5.56 7.37
N ASP A 145 -15.73 -4.65 6.54
CA ASP A 145 -16.23 -3.31 6.94
C ASP A 145 -15.21 -2.38 7.63
N SER A 146 -13.93 -2.75 7.64
CA SER A 146 -12.85 -1.93 8.23
C SER A 146 -12.35 -0.81 7.32
N GLU A 147 -12.53 -0.93 6.00
CA GLU A 147 -11.97 -0.01 5.00
C GLU A 147 -10.42 0.09 5.04
N LEU A 148 -9.74 -0.86 5.70
CA LEU A 148 -8.28 -0.92 5.77
C LEU A 148 -7.69 -1.64 4.56
N THR A 149 -6.49 -1.22 4.14
CA THR A 149 -5.69 -1.99 3.17
C THR A 149 -5.23 -3.30 3.79
N THR A 150 -5.31 -4.37 3.02
CA THR A 150 -4.69 -5.67 3.34
C THR A 150 -3.56 -5.91 2.37
N GLY A 151 -2.33 -6.02 2.88
CA GLY A 151 -1.21 -6.46 2.04
C GLY A 151 -1.23 -7.97 1.83
N GLY A 152 -0.51 -8.39 0.80
CA GLY A 152 -0.38 -9.77 0.36
C GLY A 152 -0.62 -9.89 -1.15
N SER A 153 -0.86 -11.13 -1.55
CA SER A 153 -0.93 -11.54 -2.95
C SER A 153 -2.34 -11.47 -3.50
N TYR A 154 -2.46 -11.00 -4.75
CA TYR A 154 -3.71 -10.93 -5.49
C TYR A 154 -3.51 -11.34 -6.96
N VAL A 155 -4.60 -11.77 -7.59
CA VAL A 155 -4.74 -11.87 -9.05
C VAL A 155 -5.87 -10.91 -9.46
N THR A 156 -5.68 -10.12 -10.50
CA THR A 156 -6.75 -9.29 -11.07
C THR A 156 -7.76 -10.19 -11.77
N ALA A 157 -9.04 -9.87 -11.66
CA ALA A 157 -10.12 -10.65 -12.23
C ALA A 157 -11.04 -9.75 -13.07
N GLU A 158 -12.36 -10.02 -13.05
CA GLU A 158 -13.29 -9.33 -13.91
C GLU A 158 -13.36 -7.82 -13.63
N THR A 159 -13.57 -7.05 -14.70
CA THR A 159 -13.82 -5.62 -14.63
C THR A 159 -15.32 -5.35 -14.69
N LYS A 160 -15.86 -4.74 -13.64
CA LYS A 160 -17.28 -4.34 -13.57
C LYS A 160 -17.41 -2.85 -13.85
N THR A 161 -18.07 -2.49 -14.94
CA THR A 161 -18.36 -1.09 -15.27
C THR A 161 -19.78 -0.74 -14.87
N SER A 162 -19.94 0.35 -14.12
CA SER A 162 -21.24 0.81 -13.66
C SER A 162 -21.42 2.29 -13.90
N PHE A 163 -22.62 2.68 -14.32
CA PHE A 163 -23.02 4.08 -14.41
C PHE A 163 -23.15 4.68 -13.01
N LYS A 164 -22.56 5.86 -12.82
CA LYS A 164 -22.55 6.59 -11.53
C LYS A 164 -23.33 7.90 -11.58
N GLY A 165 -23.81 8.30 -12.74
CA GLY A 165 -24.51 9.57 -12.96
C GLY A 165 -23.93 10.37 -14.11
N TYR A 166 -24.51 11.52 -14.37
CA TYR A 166 -24.01 12.51 -15.31
C TYR A 166 -23.27 13.64 -14.58
N TYR A 167 -22.36 14.28 -15.29
CA TYR A 167 -21.69 15.49 -14.84
C TYR A 167 -21.49 16.45 -16.02
N ARG A 168 -21.44 17.74 -15.71
CA ARG A 168 -21.24 18.81 -16.69
C ARG A 168 -19.78 18.84 -17.14
N VAL A 169 -19.52 18.81 -18.45
CA VAL A 169 -18.17 18.97 -19.03
C VAL A 169 -17.96 20.31 -19.71
N ALA A 170 -19.02 20.88 -20.30
CA ALA A 170 -19.05 22.22 -20.88
C ALA A 170 -20.48 22.76 -20.85
N ALA A 171 -20.69 24.04 -21.20
CA ALA A 171 -22.04 24.60 -21.25
C ALA A 171 -22.98 23.72 -22.10
N ASN A 172 -24.11 23.31 -21.51
CA ASN A 172 -25.11 22.42 -22.13
C ASN A 172 -24.58 21.04 -22.60
N GLN A 173 -23.39 20.63 -22.16
CA GLN A 173 -22.81 19.35 -22.50
C GLN A 173 -22.52 18.54 -21.23
N ASP A 174 -23.21 17.42 -21.10
CA ASP A 174 -23.00 16.49 -20.00
C ASP A 174 -22.34 15.20 -20.52
N ALA A 175 -21.55 14.57 -19.66
CA ALA A 175 -20.96 13.26 -19.91
C ALA A 175 -21.48 12.24 -18.89
N ALA A 176 -21.67 11.00 -19.35
CA ALA A 176 -21.96 9.89 -18.46
C ALA A 176 -20.68 9.50 -17.70
N PHE A 177 -20.75 9.45 -16.37
CA PHE A 177 -19.68 8.90 -15.55
C PHE A 177 -19.85 7.39 -15.44
N LEU A 178 -19.15 6.66 -16.30
CA LEU A 178 -18.98 5.22 -16.20
C LEU A 178 -17.72 4.92 -15.39
N ARG A 179 -17.88 4.22 -14.26
CA ARG A 179 -16.75 3.82 -13.42
C ARG A 179 -16.55 2.31 -13.49
N SER A 180 -15.40 1.92 -14.02
CA SER A 180 -14.92 0.54 -14.00
C SER A 180 -14.24 0.22 -12.66
N PHE A 181 -14.44 -1.01 -12.22
CA PHE A 181 -13.86 -1.58 -11.02
C PHE A 181 -13.21 -2.91 -11.39
N VAL A 182 -11.88 -2.99 -11.26
CA VAL A 182 -11.11 -4.22 -11.45
C VAL A 182 -11.20 -5.00 -10.15
N GLN A 183 -11.83 -6.16 -10.16
CA GLN A 183 -11.91 -6.98 -8.96
C GLN A 183 -10.60 -7.72 -8.71
N PHE A 184 -10.24 -7.94 -7.44
CA PHE A 184 -9.07 -8.73 -7.06
C PHE A 184 -9.49 -10.03 -6.37
N ASP A 185 -8.86 -11.14 -6.77
CA ASP A 185 -8.86 -12.41 -6.06
C ASP A 185 -7.65 -12.49 -5.13
N GLY A 186 -7.90 -12.54 -3.83
CA GLY A 186 -6.84 -12.62 -2.83
C GLY A 186 -6.39 -14.06 -2.54
N ILE A 187 -5.15 -14.20 -2.06
CA ILE A 187 -4.50 -15.45 -1.70
C ILE A 187 -3.93 -15.33 -0.28
N GLY A 188 -4.18 -16.34 0.55
CA GLY A 188 -3.69 -16.35 1.94
C GLY A 188 -4.45 -15.33 2.81
N GLU A 189 -3.74 -14.39 3.45
CA GLU A 189 -4.36 -13.39 4.34
C GLU A 189 -5.33 -12.43 3.62
N THR A 190 -5.21 -12.30 2.30
CA THR A 190 -6.06 -11.48 1.44
C THR A 190 -7.26 -12.25 0.88
N ALA A 191 -7.41 -13.54 1.19
CA ALA A 191 -8.42 -14.43 0.57
C ALA A 191 -9.87 -13.93 0.69
N ASN A 192 -10.18 -13.05 1.65
CA ASN A 192 -11.50 -12.45 1.78
C ASN A 192 -11.70 -11.17 0.93
N ALA A 193 -10.83 -10.91 -0.06
CA ALA A 193 -10.89 -9.75 -0.95
C ALA A 193 -12.26 -9.59 -1.63
N ARG A 194 -12.86 -10.70 -2.09
CA ARG A 194 -14.17 -10.70 -2.75
C ARG A 194 -15.29 -10.25 -1.82
N GLN A 195 -15.36 -10.83 -0.62
CA GLN A 195 -16.34 -10.49 0.41
C GLN A 195 -16.21 -9.03 0.86
N ARG A 196 -14.98 -8.52 0.86
CA ARG A 196 -14.66 -7.14 1.22
C ARG A 196 -14.79 -6.15 0.06
N ALA A 197 -15.20 -6.62 -1.13
CA ALA A 197 -15.23 -5.82 -2.36
C ALA A 197 -13.91 -5.07 -2.62
N ILE A 198 -12.78 -5.74 -2.38
CA ILE A 198 -11.44 -5.20 -2.64
C ILE A 198 -11.13 -5.31 -4.13
N GLY A 199 -10.60 -4.22 -4.67
CA GLY A 199 -10.28 -4.09 -6.08
C GLY A 199 -9.62 -2.75 -6.37
N GLY A 200 -9.59 -2.42 -7.65
CA GLY A 200 -9.00 -1.22 -8.19
C GLY A 200 -9.98 -0.36 -8.97
N HIS A 201 -9.95 0.96 -8.82
CA HIS A 201 -10.80 1.86 -9.61
C HIS A 201 -10.20 3.26 -9.81
N ALA A 202 -10.82 4.03 -10.70
CA ALA A 202 -10.54 5.45 -10.82
C ALA A 202 -10.82 6.19 -9.50
N ALA A 203 -9.89 7.03 -9.07
CA ALA A 203 -9.99 7.87 -7.88
C ALA A 203 -10.90 9.09 -8.12
N VAL A 204 -12.11 8.83 -8.61
CA VAL A 204 -13.09 9.85 -8.96
C VAL A 204 -14.47 9.47 -8.43
N ALA A 205 -15.17 10.47 -7.91
CA ALA A 205 -16.51 10.33 -7.36
C ALA A 205 -17.42 11.46 -7.86
N LEU A 206 -18.70 11.14 -7.99
CA LEU A 206 -19.75 12.14 -8.18
C LEU A 206 -20.15 12.69 -6.80
N LYS A 207 -20.08 14.00 -6.62
CA LYS A 207 -20.39 14.72 -5.38
C LYS A 207 -21.53 15.72 -5.59
N GLY A 208 -22.25 16.03 -4.52
CA GLY A 208 -23.42 16.91 -4.56
C GLY A 208 -24.49 16.35 -5.50
N VAL A 209 -24.80 15.06 -5.35
CA VAL A 209 -25.68 14.34 -6.26
C VAL A 209 -27.13 14.74 -6.02
N CYS A 210 -27.82 15.09 -7.10
CA CYS A 210 -29.26 15.27 -7.18
C CYS A 210 -29.84 14.40 -8.30
N LEU A 211 -31.15 14.19 -8.30
CA LEU A 211 -31.89 13.49 -9.35
C LEU A 211 -32.39 14.50 -10.38
N ARG A 212 -32.02 14.30 -11.64
CA ARG A 212 -32.47 15.13 -12.77
C ARG A 212 -33.39 14.33 -13.68
N LYS A 213 -34.51 14.92 -14.10
CA LYS A 213 -35.42 14.29 -15.06
C LYS A 213 -34.73 14.17 -16.42
N ALA A 214 -34.64 12.94 -16.94
CA ALA A 214 -34.03 12.62 -18.23
C ALA A 214 -34.61 11.29 -18.77
N PRO A 215 -35.91 11.24 -19.11
CA PRO A 215 -36.62 9.99 -19.42
C PRO A 215 -36.09 9.29 -20.68
N SER A 216 -35.45 10.03 -21.58
CA SER A 216 -34.79 9.47 -22.78
C SER A 216 -33.40 8.90 -22.52
N SER A 217 -32.84 9.07 -21.31
CA SER A 217 -31.54 8.49 -20.98
C SER A 217 -31.64 6.97 -20.86
N PRO A 218 -30.72 6.20 -21.45
CA PRO A 218 -30.66 4.75 -21.25
C PRO A 218 -30.29 4.36 -19.80
N TYR A 219 -29.90 5.32 -18.97
CA TYR A 219 -29.57 5.13 -17.56
C TYR A 219 -30.63 5.68 -16.61
N ALA A 220 -31.77 6.16 -17.12
CA ALA A 220 -32.85 6.61 -16.29
C ALA A 220 -33.42 5.46 -15.45
N ASN A 221 -33.80 5.76 -14.21
CA ASN A 221 -34.58 4.84 -13.41
C ASN A 221 -36.02 4.70 -13.97
N GLN A 222 -36.84 3.87 -13.33
CA GLN A 222 -38.24 3.63 -13.75
C GLN A 222 -39.08 4.93 -13.81
N ASP A 223 -38.73 5.92 -12.98
CA ASP A 223 -39.39 7.22 -12.93
C ASP A 223 -38.80 8.25 -13.92
N GLY A 224 -37.83 7.86 -14.75
CA GLY A 224 -37.21 8.74 -15.74
C GLY A 224 -36.15 9.70 -15.17
N TYR A 225 -35.58 9.44 -13.99
CA TYR A 225 -34.55 10.26 -13.35
C TYR A 225 -33.15 9.63 -13.44
N VAL A 226 -32.14 10.49 -13.52
CA VAL A 226 -30.71 10.11 -13.48
C VAL A 226 -29.99 10.86 -12.37
N PRO A 227 -28.99 10.25 -11.69
CA PRO A 227 -28.09 10.99 -10.81
C PRO A 227 -27.29 12.01 -11.61
N PHE A 228 -27.18 13.22 -11.09
CA PHE A 228 -26.40 14.31 -11.66
C PHE A 228 -25.59 15.00 -10.55
N GLY A 229 -24.35 15.38 -10.83
CA GLY A 229 -23.52 16.06 -9.84
C GLY A 229 -22.20 16.56 -10.39
N LYS A 230 -21.28 16.89 -9.47
CA LYS A 230 -19.93 17.35 -9.79
C LYS A 230 -18.94 16.20 -9.72
N LEU A 231 -18.12 16.06 -10.74
CA LEU A 231 -17.04 15.10 -10.75
C LEU A 231 -15.87 15.62 -9.89
N VAL A 232 -15.45 14.85 -8.89
CA VAL A 232 -14.38 15.21 -7.97
C VAL A 232 -13.29 14.15 -7.99
N ASP A 233 -12.06 14.57 -8.28
CA ASP A 233 -10.85 13.75 -8.22
C ASP A 233 -10.30 13.67 -6.79
N TYR A 234 -9.94 12.46 -6.37
CA TYR A 234 -9.29 12.17 -5.10
C TYR A 234 -8.06 11.25 -5.26
N ALA A 235 -7.33 11.33 -6.38
CA ALA A 235 -6.17 10.50 -6.71
C ALA A 235 -5.05 10.47 -5.65
N GLY A 236 -5.04 11.43 -4.71
CA GLY A 236 -4.19 11.44 -3.51
C GLY A 236 -4.95 11.29 -2.19
N GLY A 237 -6.07 10.58 -2.23
CA GLY A 237 -7.01 10.41 -1.12
C GLY A 237 -7.08 8.99 -0.59
N ARG A 238 -7.95 8.82 0.41
CA ARG A 238 -8.30 7.52 1.00
C ARG A 238 -9.45 6.89 0.21
N SER A 239 -9.48 5.57 0.17
CA SER A 239 -10.61 4.80 -0.37
C SER A 239 -11.15 3.85 0.71
N ASN A 240 -12.25 3.16 0.41
CA ASN A 240 -12.85 2.17 1.32
C ASN A 240 -12.13 0.82 1.24
N GLY A 241 -10.80 0.81 1.38
CA GLY A 241 -9.95 -0.38 1.32
C GLY A 241 -9.43 -0.76 -0.08
N CYS A 242 -9.93 -0.14 -1.13
CA CYS A 242 -9.54 -0.37 -2.52
C CYS A 242 -8.26 0.38 -2.94
N THR A 243 -7.61 -0.11 -3.99
CA THR A 243 -6.59 0.65 -4.70
C THR A 243 -7.27 1.67 -5.63
N SER A 244 -6.85 2.92 -5.61
CA SER A 244 -7.45 3.96 -6.46
C SER A 244 -6.41 4.70 -7.28
N TRP A 245 -6.61 4.83 -8.59
CA TRP A 245 -5.65 5.44 -9.52
C TRP A 245 -6.16 6.74 -10.14
N SER A 246 -5.27 7.55 -10.72
CA SER A 246 -5.67 8.72 -11.50
C SER A 246 -6.56 8.34 -12.71
N LEU A 247 -7.34 9.28 -13.24
CA LEU A 247 -8.10 9.06 -14.49
C LEU A 247 -7.22 8.77 -15.70
N GLY A 248 -5.99 9.27 -15.72
CA GLY A 248 -5.01 8.96 -16.76
C GLY A 248 -4.59 7.50 -16.69
N ASP A 249 -4.14 7.07 -15.51
CA ASP A 249 -3.56 5.74 -15.30
C ASP A 249 -4.61 4.62 -15.35
N VAL A 250 -5.83 4.87 -14.86
CA VAL A 250 -6.88 3.84 -14.84
C VAL A 250 -7.21 3.34 -16.25
N ARG A 251 -7.19 4.20 -17.27
CA ARG A 251 -7.49 3.79 -18.66
C ARG A 251 -6.48 2.75 -19.15
N GLN A 252 -5.21 2.98 -18.86
CA GLN A 252 -4.16 2.05 -19.23
C GLN A 252 -4.24 0.75 -18.43
N ILE A 253 -4.45 0.81 -17.11
CA ILE A 253 -4.59 -0.40 -16.28
C ILE A 253 -5.75 -1.24 -16.77
N LEU A 254 -6.91 -0.62 -17.04
CA LEU A 254 -8.08 -1.32 -17.57
C LEU A 254 -7.77 -2.00 -18.91
N SER A 255 -7.05 -1.34 -19.83
CA SER A 255 -6.66 -1.99 -21.08
C SER A 255 -5.68 -3.13 -20.89
N MET A 256 -4.83 -3.06 -19.86
CA MET A 256 -3.82 -4.10 -19.58
C MET A 256 -4.43 -5.37 -18.98
N VAL A 257 -5.47 -5.24 -18.16
CA VAL A 257 -6.07 -6.38 -17.44
C VAL A 257 -7.39 -6.86 -18.02
N LYS A 258 -7.91 -6.17 -19.04
CA LYS A 258 -9.13 -6.57 -19.71
C LYS A 258 -8.90 -7.90 -20.41
N ASP A 259 -9.61 -8.92 -19.96
CA ASP A 259 -9.58 -10.28 -20.49
C ASP A 259 -8.17 -10.96 -20.42
N ASP A 260 -7.20 -10.33 -19.77
CA ASP A 260 -5.83 -10.82 -19.58
C ASP A 260 -5.35 -10.56 -18.13
N PRO A 261 -5.75 -11.42 -17.18
CA PRO A 261 -5.49 -11.20 -15.76
C PRO A 261 -3.98 -11.24 -15.44
N THR A 262 -3.57 -10.46 -14.45
CA THR A 262 -2.21 -10.44 -13.93
C THR A 262 -2.16 -10.49 -12.41
N THR A 263 -0.97 -10.63 -11.84
CA THR A 263 -0.74 -10.58 -10.39
C THR A 263 -0.59 -9.14 -9.89
N LEU A 264 -1.03 -8.93 -8.66
CA LEU A 264 -0.79 -7.73 -7.88
C LEU A 264 -0.28 -8.11 -6.50
N TYR A 265 0.88 -7.61 -6.11
CA TYR A 265 1.37 -7.74 -4.74
C TYR A 265 1.24 -6.40 -3.99
N LEU A 266 0.52 -6.39 -2.87
CA LEU A 266 0.37 -5.22 -1.99
C LEU A 266 1.26 -5.38 -0.76
N TYR A 267 2.22 -4.48 -0.55
CA TYR A 267 3.01 -4.39 0.68
C TYR A 267 2.38 -3.36 1.64
N PRO A 268 2.34 -3.58 2.98
CA PRO A 268 2.93 -4.69 3.76
C PRO A 268 1.92 -5.80 4.17
N GLU A 269 2.40 -7.02 4.37
CA GLU A 269 1.64 -8.13 4.98
C GLU A 269 1.55 -7.99 6.51
N ALA A 270 0.71 -8.79 7.18
CA ALA A 270 0.53 -8.70 8.63
C ALA A 270 1.84 -8.90 9.41
N ALA A 271 2.67 -9.84 8.94
CA ALA A 271 3.97 -10.14 9.54
C ALA A 271 4.93 -8.94 9.44
N ASP A 272 4.98 -8.25 8.30
CA ASP A 272 5.81 -7.05 8.12
C ASP A 272 5.39 -5.95 9.09
N VAL A 273 4.07 -5.69 9.18
CA VAL A 273 3.51 -4.70 10.11
C VAL A 273 3.89 -5.05 11.55
N GLY A 274 3.72 -6.31 11.96
CA GLY A 274 4.06 -6.78 13.31
C GLY A 274 5.55 -6.69 13.61
N ASN A 275 6.41 -7.05 12.66
CA ASN A 275 7.87 -6.97 12.80
C ASN A 275 8.35 -5.53 12.95
N VAL A 276 7.86 -4.62 12.08
CA VAL A 276 8.23 -3.20 12.14
C VAL A 276 7.71 -2.56 13.43
N ALA A 277 6.48 -2.86 13.84
CA ALA A 277 5.93 -2.36 15.10
C ALA A 277 6.78 -2.78 16.31
N ARG A 278 7.24 -4.04 16.35
CA ARG A 278 8.14 -4.53 17.41
C ARG A 278 9.50 -3.84 17.39
N ALA A 279 10.10 -3.67 16.21
CA ALA A 279 11.38 -2.98 16.08
C ALA A 279 11.30 -1.53 16.59
N VAL A 280 10.23 -0.81 16.20
CA VAL A 280 10.00 0.57 16.68
C VAL A 280 9.79 0.60 18.20
N ALA A 281 9.00 -0.32 18.75
CA ALA A 281 8.78 -0.39 20.20
C ALA A 281 10.08 -0.67 20.99
N ALA A 282 11.02 -1.40 20.39
CA ALA A 282 12.36 -1.65 20.95
C ALA A 282 13.35 -0.48 20.72
N GLY A 283 12.91 0.65 20.15
CA GLY A 283 13.78 1.78 19.81
C GLY A 283 14.75 1.51 18.65
N GLN A 284 14.50 0.45 17.87
CA GLN A 284 15.35 0.06 16.74
C GLN A 284 14.85 0.69 15.44
N SER A 285 15.80 1.07 14.58
CA SER A 285 15.48 1.45 13.20
C SER A 285 15.19 0.18 12.39
N PRO A 286 14.04 0.05 11.70
CA PRO A 286 13.71 -1.13 10.89
C PRO A 286 14.80 -1.50 9.89
N ALA A 287 15.37 -0.51 9.19
CA ALA A 287 16.41 -0.74 8.20
C ALA A 287 17.67 -1.42 8.80
N ARG A 288 18.01 -1.10 10.07
CA ARG A 288 19.17 -1.70 10.75
C ARG A 288 18.99 -3.18 11.10
N VAL A 289 17.74 -3.64 11.18
CA VAL A 289 17.39 -5.03 11.48
C VAL A 289 16.85 -5.76 10.24
N GLY A 290 17.10 -5.23 9.04
CA GLY A 290 16.71 -5.85 7.77
C GLY A 290 15.21 -5.78 7.47
N LEU A 291 14.47 -4.90 8.14
CA LEU A 291 13.05 -4.66 7.89
C LEU A 291 12.88 -3.41 7.02
N TYR A 292 11.81 -3.40 6.22
CA TYR A 292 11.48 -2.28 5.35
C TYR A 292 10.22 -1.55 5.81
N TRP A 293 10.29 -0.23 5.78
CA TRP A 293 9.14 0.69 5.83
C TRP A 293 9.63 2.04 5.32
N ASN A 294 8.83 2.77 4.54
CA ASN A 294 9.23 4.12 4.13
C ASN A 294 9.52 5.02 5.34
N ALA A 295 10.76 5.51 5.46
CA ALA A 295 11.20 6.24 6.65
C ALA A 295 10.37 7.51 6.95
N SER A 296 9.94 8.23 5.93
CA SER A 296 9.15 9.46 6.11
C SER A 296 7.77 9.15 6.68
N CYS A 297 7.10 8.12 6.17
CA CYS A 297 5.81 7.69 6.69
C CYS A 297 5.92 7.02 8.04
N LEU A 298 6.98 6.24 8.31
CA LEU A 298 7.19 5.64 9.62
C LEU A 298 7.33 6.72 10.70
N LYS A 299 8.10 7.77 10.41
CA LYS A 299 8.24 8.93 11.29
C LYS A 299 6.91 9.63 11.55
N GLU A 300 6.07 9.77 10.53
CA GLU A 300 4.75 10.42 10.65
C GLU A 300 3.77 9.60 11.49
N ILE A 301 3.72 8.28 11.31
CA ILE A 301 2.76 7.40 12.00
C ILE A 301 3.25 6.90 13.36
N GLY A 302 4.54 7.07 13.65
CA GLY A 302 5.23 6.51 14.82
C GLY A 302 5.45 5.01 14.69
N ALA A 303 4.37 4.22 14.77
CA ALA A 303 4.41 2.76 14.62
C ALA A 303 3.17 2.26 13.88
N PRO A 304 3.32 1.31 12.95
CA PRO A 304 2.19 0.73 12.23
C PRO A 304 1.43 -0.27 13.13
N LYS A 305 0.19 -0.56 12.75
CA LYS A 305 -0.67 -1.51 13.48
C LYS A 305 -1.48 -2.36 12.52
N TYR A 306 -1.46 -3.66 12.73
CA TYR A 306 -2.32 -4.61 12.03
C TYR A 306 -3.55 -4.92 12.87
N TRP A 307 -4.72 -4.85 12.24
CA TRP A 307 -6.01 -5.22 12.81
C TRP A 307 -6.48 -6.51 12.13
N SER A 308 -6.30 -7.63 12.82
CA SER A 308 -6.75 -8.92 12.30
C SER A 308 -8.28 -8.97 12.25
N ARG A 309 -8.77 -9.79 11.33
CA ARG A 309 -10.17 -10.17 11.24
C ARG A 309 -10.76 -10.58 12.59
N GLN A 310 -10.05 -11.46 13.29
CA GLN A 310 -10.45 -12.05 14.56
C GLN A 310 -10.62 -11.00 15.66
N THR A 311 -9.82 -9.93 15.63
CA THR A 311 -9.89 -8.86 16.63
C THR A 311 -10.89 -7.78 16.25
N LEU A 312 -10.97 -7.39 14.98
CA LEU A 312 -11.71 -6.19 14.58
C LEU A 312 -13.15 -6.46 14.11
N GLU A 313 -13.45 -7.63 13.51
CA GLU A 313 -14.82 -7.92 13.07
C GLU A 313 -15.84 -7.96 14.21
N PRO A 314 -15.57 -8.58 15.38
CA PRO A 314 -16.50 -8.56 16.50
C PRO A 314 -16.80 -7.12 16.98
N VAL A 315 -15.77 -6.27 17.02
CA VAL A 315 -15.89 -4.87 17.42
C VAL A 315 -16.75 -4.09 16.43
N LEU A 316 -16.54 -4.31 15.13
CA LEU A 316 -17.32 -3.68 14.06
C LEU A 316 -18.79 -4.13 14.07
N ALA A 317 -19.03 -5.42 14.28
CA ALA A 317 -20.37 -5.98 14.37
C ALA A 317 -21.14 -5.38 15.54
N GLN A 318 -20.52 -5.36 16.73
CA GLN A 318 -21.12 -4.78 17.93
C GLN A 318 -21.40 -3.29 17.74
N TYR A 319 -20.42 -2.52 17.22
CA TYR A 319 -20.61 -1.10 16.98
C TYR A 319 -21.79 -0.80 16.05
N LYS A 320 -22.01 -1.64 15.02
CA LYS A 320 -23.13 -1.51 14.09
C LYS A 320 -24.48 -1.79 14.75
N LEU A 321 -24.54 -2.72 15.71
CA LEU A 321 -25.74 -3.00 16.49
C LEU A 321 -26.07 -1.84 17.44
N ASP A 322 -25.05 -1.30 18.11
CA ASP A 322 -25.20 -0.19 19.06
C ASP A 322 -25.49 1.16 18.37
N HIS A 323 -25.11 1.28 17.09
CA HIS A 323 -25.26 2.50 16.28
C HIS A 323 -25.94 2.19 14.95
N PRO A 324 -27.25 1.85 14.95
CA PRO A 324 -27.97 1.56 13.72
C PRO A 324 -27.93 2.77 12.79
N ALA A 325 -27.72 2.52 11.50
CA ALA A 325 -27.69 3.58 10.50
C ALA A 325 -29.05 4.29 10.46
N PRO A 326 -29.08 5.64 10.33
CA PRO A 326 -30.34 6.34 10.15
C PRO A 326 -31.03 5.88 8.86
N PRO A 327 -32.36 5.99 8.77
CA PRO A 327 -33.09 5.67 7.55
C PRO A 327 -32.48 6.40 6.34
N PRO A 328 -32.37 5.73 5.17
CA PRO A 328 -31.88 6.36 3.96
C PRO A 328 -32.73 7.60 3.64
N ARG A 329 -32.08 8.76 3.47
CA ARG A 329 -32.76 9.96 2.96
C ARG A 329 -32.87 9.86 1.44
N PRO A 330 -34.01 10.26 0.85
CA PRO A 330 -34.12 10.30 -0.61
C PRO A 330 -33.11 11.28 -1.18
N THR A 331 -32.51 10.92 -2.32
CA THR A 331 -31.68 11.86 -3.08
C THR A 331 -32.55 13.02 -3.55
N PRO A 332 -32.14 14.29 -3.33
CA PRO A 332 -32.96 15.44 -3.70
C PRO A 332 -33.08 15.58 -5.22
N ILE A 333 -34.15 16.22 -5.69
CA ILE A 333 -34.30 16.63 -7.10
C ILE A 333 -33.39 17.83 -7.36
N CYS A 334 -32.83 17.94 -8.57
CA CYS A 334 -31.96 19.06 -8.91
C CYS A 334 -32.74 20.39 -8.96
N GLU A 335 -32.16 21.45 -8.42
CA GLU A 335 -32.75 22.80 -8.50
C GLU A 335 -32.94 23.22 -9.97
N GLY A 336 -34.15 23.70 -10.32
CA GLY A 336 -34.49 24.13 -11.67
C GLY A 336 -34.69 23.00 -12.69
N SER A 337 -35.05 21.78 -12.24
CA SER A 337 -35.33 20.62 -13.10
C SER A 337 -36.81 20.24 -13.23
N GLU A 338 -37.70 21.16 -12.87
CA GLU A 338 -39.14 21.12 -13.19
C GLU A 338 -39.43 21.86 -14.49
#